data_AF-I4CDW9-F1
#
_entry.id   AF-I4CDW9-F1
#
_cell.length_a   1.000
_cell.length_b   1.000
_cell.length_c   1.000
_cell.angle_alpha   90.00
_cell.angle_beta   90.00
_cell.angle_gamma   90.00
#
_symmetry.space_group_name_H-M   'P 1'
#
loop_
_entity.id
_entity.type
_entity.pdbx_description
1 polymer ?
#
loop_
_entity_poly.entity_id
_entity_poly.type
_entity_poly.pdbx_seq_one_letter_code
_entity_poly.pdbx_strand_id
1 'polypeptide(L)'
;MMMANEISTSRQIDGLLKEFGEKNKIPVRLVRLFGNNRKYVAGDKVGKELPTWRIELDGNFALFLESIEFPDHLVGDLITLADQIRNRLHEMGK
;
A
#
# COMPACT_ATOMS: atom_id res chain seq x y z
N MET A 1 0.44 -25.71 12.85
CA MET A 1 1.42 -24.61 13.00
C MET A 1 1.02 -23.51 12.03
N MET A 2 0.40 -22.41 12.49
CA MET A 2 -0.14 -21.36 11.59
C MET A 2 0.23 -19.92 11.96
N MET A 3 1.06 -19.66 13.00
CA MET A 3 1.32 -18.30 13.50
C MET A 3 2.66 -17.67 13.08
N ALA A 4 3.58 -18.42 12.45
CA ALA A 4 4.92 -17.90 12.11
C ALA A 4 5.02 -17.24 10.72
N ASN A 5 4.22 -17.67 9.74
CA ASN A 5 4.30 -17.15 8.36
C ASN A 5 3.71 -15.73 8.22
N GLU A 6 2.59 -15.44 8.90
CA GLU A 6 1.88 -14.16 8.73
C GLU A 6 2.67 -12.94 9.24
N ILE A 7 3.48 -13.14 10.29
CA ILE A 7 4.35 -12.09 10.86
C ILE A 7 5.51 -11.78 9.91
N SER A 8 6.03 -12.80 9.20
CA SER A 8 7.10 -12.64 8.21
C SER A 8 6.61 -11.82 7.02
N THR A 9 5.46 -12.16 6.46
CA THR A 9 4.94 -11.50 5.27
C THR A 9 4.52 -10.05 5.52
N SER A 10 3.91 -9.76 6.66
CA SER A 10 3.53 -8.38 7.02
C SER A 10 4.77 -7.48 7.12
N ARG A 11 5.85 -7.94 7.76
CA ARG A 11 7.13 -7.20 7.83
C ARG A 11 7.78 -7.02 6.47
N GLN A 12 7.66 -8.01 5.58
CA GLN A 12 8.19 -7.91 4.22
C GLN A 12 7.44 -6.85 3.42
N ILE A 13 6.12 -6.80 3.51
CA ILE A 13 5.29 -5.76 2.86
C ILE A 13 5.65 -4.37 3.41
N ASP A 14 5.74 -4.22 4.73
CA ASP A 14 6.15 -2.94 5.34
C ASP A 14 7.54 -2.49 4.86
N GLY A 15 8.46 -3.43 4.70
CA GLY A 15 9.79 -3.17 4.14
C GLY A 15 9.74 -2.60 2.72
N LEU A 16 8.91 -3.18 1.83
CA LEU A 16 8.73 -2.69 0.47
C LEU A 16 8.14 -1.29 0.41
N LEU A 17 7.10 -1.04 1.21
CA LEU A 17 6.42 0.26 1.27
C LEU A 17 7.41 1.33 1.75
N LYS A 18 8.17 1.02 2.79
CA LYS A 18 9.19 1.92 3.31
C LYS A 18 10.28 2.20 2.29
N GLU A 19 10.85 1.16 1.66
CA GLU A 19 11.90 1.31 0.65
C GLU A 19 11.42 2.16 -0.54
N PHE A 20 10.21 1.89 -1.04
CA PHE A 20 9.62 2.69 -2.10
C PHE A 20 9.43 4.15 -1.67
N GLY A 21 8.90 4.38 -0.48
CA GLY A 21 8.63 5.72 0.00
C GLY A 21 9.90 6.53 0.27
N GLU A 22 10.96 5.89 0.75
CA GLU A 22 12.28 6.51 0.93
C GLU A 22 12.97 6.80 -0.40
N LYS A 23 12.98 5.84 -1.33
CA LYS A 23 13.57 5.99 -2.68
C LYS A 23 12.92 7.16 -3.44
N ASN A 24 11.59 7.23 -3.39
CA ASN A 24 10.81 8.18 -4.18
C ASN A 24 10.40 9.44 -3.41
N LYS A 25 10.74 9.53 -2.11
CA LYS A 25 10.36 10.62 -1.20
C LYS A 25 8.85 10.87 -1.15
N ILE A 26 8.05 9.80 -1.26
CA ILE A 26 6.59 9.87 -1.24
C ILE A 26 6.09 8.90 -0.16
N PRO A 27 5.35 9.37 0.86
CA PRO A 27 4.71 8.48 1.80
C PRO A 27 3.76 7.53 1.08
N VAL A 28 3.97 6.23 1.27
CA VAL A 28 3.10 5.17 0.73
C VAL A 28 2.65 4.24 1.85
N ARG A 29 1.38 3.84 1.82
CA ARG A 29 0.81 2.89 2.79
C ARG A 29 -0.12 1.89 2.12
N LEU A 30 -0.12 0.66 2.60
CA LEU A 30 -1.09 -0.37 2.21
C LEU A 30 -2.28 -0.34 3.17
N VAL A 31 -3.48 -0.38 2.60
CA VAL A 31 -4.73 -0.43 3.38
C VAL A 31 -5.60 -1.58 2.90
N ARG A 32 -6.15 -2.33 3.86
CA ARG A 32 -7.16 -3.36 3.59
C ARG A 32 -8.56 -2.73 3.46
N LEU A 33 -9.20 -2.98 2.34
CA LEU A 33 -10.58 -2.63 2.04
C LEU A 33 -11.51 -3.66 2.67
N PHE A 34 -12.41 -3.24 3.56
CA PHE A 34 -13.43 -4.12 4.14
C PHE A 34 -14.82 -3.80 3.58
N GLY A 35 -15.39 -4.75 2.82
CA GLY A 35 -16.77 -4.71 2.31
C GLY A 35 -17.04 -3.68 1.20
N ASN A 36 -18.29 -3.64 0.71
CA ASN A 36 -18.77 -2.69 -0.31
C ASN A 36 -18.76 -1.21 0.15
N ASN A 37 -18.25 -0.93 1.35
CA ASN A 37 -18.05 0.39 1.87
C ASN A 37 -16.73 0.96 1.34
N ARG A 38 -16.83 1.65 0.20
CA ARG A 38 -15.81 2.58 -0.33
C ARG A 38 -15.56 3.80 0.58
N LYS A 39 -15.83 3.70 1.89
CA LYS A 39 -15.54 4.75 2.86
C LYS A 39 -14.17 4.51 3.44
N TYR A 40 -13.17 5.09 2.77
CA TYR A 40 -11.97 5.48 3.46
C TYR A 40 -12.34 6.49 4.54
N VAL A 41 -12.29 6.06 5.80
CA VAL A 41 -12.06 7.00 6.89
C VAL A 41 -10.58 7.33 6.77
N ALA A 42 -10.27 8.47 6.14
CA ALA A 42 -8.94 9.04 6.21
C ALA A 42 -8.59 9.12 7.70
N GLY A 43 -7.63 8.29 8.13
CA GLY A 43 -7.11 8.35 9.48
C GLY A 43 -6.55 9.75 9.67
N ASP A 44 -7.28 10.55 10.43
CA ASP A 44 -6.90 11.88 10.86
C ASP A 44 -5.52 11.80 11.53
N LYS A 45 -4.54 12.56 11.02
CA LYS A 45 -3.72 13.45 11.85
C LYS A 45 -2.74 14.31 11.03
N VAL A 46 -3.02 15.61 11.12
CA VAL A 46 -2.07 16.73 11.31
C VAL A 46 -1.14 17.07 10.14
N GLY A 47 -1.53 18.11 9.40
CA GLY A 47 -0.60 19.02 8.73
C GLY A 47 -0.61 18.96 7.21
N LYS A 48 -1.42 19.84 6.60
CA LYS A 48 -1.63 20.03 5.15
C LYS A 48 -2.18 18.78 4.46
N GLU A 49 -3.46 18.85 4.06
CA GLU A 49 -4.11 17.84 3.22
C GLU A 49 -3.40 17.75 1.86
N LEU A 50 -2.36 16.92 1.79
CA LEU A 50 -1.76 16.56 0.52
C LEU A 50 -2.78 15.71 -0.26
N PRO A 51 -2.88 15.91 -1.58
CA PRO A 51 -3.66 15.02 -2.43
C PRO A 51 -3.21 13.59 -2.21
N THR A 52 -4.18 12.69 -2.00
CA THR A 52 -3.90 11.29 -1.76
C THR A 52 -4.36 10.46 -2.96
N TRP A 53 -3.43 9.75 -3.59
CA TRP A 53 -3.69 8.89 -4.73
C TRP A 53 -3.93 7.46 -4.27
N ARG A 54 -5.00 6.85 -4.76
CA ARG A 54 -5.39 5.47 -4.45
C ARG A 54 -5.13 4.57 -5.65
N ILE A 55 -4.43 3.47 -5.40
CA ILE A 55 -4.19 2.41 -6.39
C ILE A 55 -4.74 1.11 -5.81
N GLU A 56 -5.80 0.58 -6.41
CA GLU A 56 -6.37 -0.71 -5.98
C GLU A 56 -5.45 -1.85 -6.44
N LEU A 57 -5.07 -2.71 -5.49
CA LEU A 57 -4.20 -3.87 -5.74
C LEU A 57 -5.01 -5.10 -6.11
N ASP A 58 -6.05 -5.33 -5.31
CA ASP A 58 -7.09 -6.33 -5.49
C ASP A 58 -8.36 -5.79 -4.81
N GLY A 59 -9.51 -6.47 -4.98
CA GLY A 59 -10.78 -6.00 -4.40
C GLY A 59 -10.79 -5.85 -2.87
N ASN A 60 -9.72 -6.25 -2.18
CA ASN A 60 -9.56 -6.21 -0.73
C ASN A 60 -8.39 -5.32 -0.27
N PHE A 61 -7.54 -4.78 -1.15
CA PHE A 61 -6.36 -4.00 -0.76
C PHE A 61 -6.08 -2.84 -1.72
N ALA A 62 -5.59 -1.72 -1.19
CA ALA A 62 -5.16 -0.58 -2.00
C ALA A 62 -3.95 0.15 -1.40
N LEU A 63 -3.12 0.71 -2.26
CA LEU A 63 -2.02 1.60 -1.91
C LEU A 63 -2.50 3.06 -1.90
N PHE A 64 -1.99 3.81 -0.93
CA PHE A 64 -2.25 5.23 -0.75
C PHE A 64 -0.94 5.98 -0.83
N LEU A 65 -0.88 6.97 -1.72
CA LEU A 65 0.28 7.82 -1.92
C LEU A 65 -0.08 9.26 -1.59
N GLU A 66 0.69 9.88 -0.71
CA GLU A 66 0.49 11.28 -0.32
C GLU A 66 1.43 12.15 -1.17
N SER A 67 0.90 12.84 -2.20
CA SER A 67 1.70 13.65 -3.12
C SER A 67 0.88 14.80 -3.72
N ILE A 68 1.51 15.96 -3.87
CA ILE A 68 0.90 17.18 -4.47
C ILE A 68 0.47 16.92 -5.93
N GLU A 69 1.28 16.18 -6.67
CA GLU A 69 1.03 15.82 -8.06
C GLU A 69 0.98 14.30 -8.21
N PHE A 70 0.22 13.81 -9.18
CA PHE A 70 0.22 12.39 -9.49
C PHE A 70 1.60 12.00 -10.02
N PRO A 71 2.27 10.98 -9.45
CA PRO A 71 3.63 10.67 -9.84
C PRO A 71 3.66 9.81 -11.12
N ASP A 72 3.40 10.42 -12.27
CA ASP A 72 3.38 9.75 -13.59
C ASP A 72 4.64 8.92 -13.85
N HIS A 73 5.80 9.49 -13.49
CA HIS A 73 7.11 8.86 -13.64
C HIS A 73 7.29 7.61 -12.76
N LEU A 74 6.47 7.43 -11.73
CA LEU A 74 6.50 6.28 -10.82
C LEU A 74 5.48 5.21 -11.17
N VAL A 75 4.65 5.39 -12.20
CA VAL A 75 3.59 4.42 -12.55
C VAL A 75 4.18 3.01 -12.74
N GLY A 76 5.32 2.88 -13.42
CA GLY A 76 6.00 1.59 -13.58
C GLY A 76 6.50 0.98 -12.26
N ASP A 77 7.12 1.80 -11.41
CA ASP A 77 7.59 1.37 -10.08
C ASP A 77 6.40 1.00 -9.17
N LEU A 78 5.26 1.69 -9.31
CA LEU A 78 4.03 1.43 -8.56
C LEU A 78 3.37 0.13 -8.98
N ILE A 79 3.32 -0.17 -10.27
CA ILE A 79 2.85 -1.46 -10.78
C ILE A 79 3.75 -2.59 -10.25
N THR A 80 5.07 -2.39 -10.29
CA THR A 80 6.02 -3.38 -9.77
C THR A 80 5.83 -3.62 -8.27
N LEU A 81 5.68 -2.55 -7.48
CA LEU A 81 5.39 -2.63 -6.05
C LEU A 81 4.05 -3.34 -5.79
N ALA A 82 3.01 -3.01 -6.56
CA ALA A 82 1.70 -3.60 -6.47
C ALA A 82 1.73 -5.13 -6.70
N ASP A 83 2.43 -5.58 -7.74
CA ASP A 83 2.58 -7.00 -8.05
C ASP A 83 3.38 -7.74 -6.96
N GLN A 84 4.45 -7.12 -6.45
CA GLN A 84 5.23 -7.69 -5.36
C GLN A 84 4.44 -7.85 -4.05
N ILE A 85 3.57 -6.88 -3.73
CA ILE A 85 2.68 -6.96 -2.58
C ILE A 85 1.59 -8.01 -2.82
N ARG A 86 0.97 -8.03 -4.00
CA ARG A 86 -0.05 -9.02 -4.36
C ARG A 86 0.46 -10.45 -4.25
N ASN A 87 1.67 -10.72 -4.75
CA ASN A 87 2.29 -12.03 -4.66
C ASN A 87 2.47 -12.48 -3.20
N ARG A 88 2.96 -11.58 -2.34
CA ARG A 88 3.14 -11.83 -0.90
C ARG A 88 1.80 -12.05 -0.18
N LEU A 89 0.79 -11.23 -0.47
CA LEU A 89 -0.56 -11.41 0.09
C LEU A 89 -1.17 -12.75 -0.32
N HIS A 90 -0.94 -13.18 -1.57
CA HIS A 90 -1.40 -14.49 -2.05
C HIS A 90 -0.70 -15.66 -1.34
N GLU A 91 0.59 -15.51 -1.00
CA GLU A 91 1.32 -16.51 -0.19
C GLU A 91 0.77 -16.65 1.24
N MET A 92 0.10 -15.62 1.79
CA MET A 92 -0.57 -15.70 3.10
C MET A 92 -1.92 -16.44 3.04
N GLY A 93 -2.57 -16.48 1.86
CA GLY A 93 -3.90 -17.04 1.68
C GLY A 93 -3.95 -18.53 1.31
N LYS A 94 -2.79 -19.19 1.17
CA LYS A 94 -2.64 -20.63 0.90
C LYS A 94 -2.29 -21.41 2.15
#